data_AF-A0A9Q1Q3Q2-F1
#
_entry.id   AF-A0A9Q1Q3Q2-F1
#
_cell.length_a   1.000
_cell.length_b   1.000
_cell.length_c   1.000
_cell.angle_alpha   90.00
_cell.angle_beta   90.00
_cell.angle_gamma   90.00
#
_symmetry.space_group_name_H-M   'P 1'
#
loop_
_entity.id
_entity.type
_entity.pdbx_description
1 polymer ?
#
loop_
_entity_poly.entity_id
_entity_poly.type
_entity_poly.pdbx_seq_one_letter_code
_entity_poly.pdbx_strand_id
1 'polypeptide(L)'
;MTRGGVSDDPTDTTTPPPLTGVKGDETVIKDLSLHSWKYRTGLQGLDHELLFSERSPYASRQRSGGSMALNTSMTWYKIIFKAPLGTEPVVVNLSDMGKGEALFNGMSISSFVADKNGCTVGPYTHRGQYAGSKCLTNYGQPTQILYHVPWSFLRDDDNTLVLFEELGGNPSYVNFETISIGKAYGNAYEGNTLELSCEQRPIFAINFTSFGTCGAFVEGSCKGDKDALNILS
;
A
#
# COMPACT_ATOMS: atom_id res chain seq x y z
N MET A 1 -33.10 -7.89 12.80
CA MET A 1 -32.84 -6.65 12.03
C MET A 1 -32.27 -5.62 12.98
N THR A 2 -30.95 -5.53 13.09
CA THR A 2 -30.28 -4.44 13.80
C THR A 2 -30.23 -3.22 12.88
N ARG A 3 -30.85 -2.11 13.30
CA ARG A 3 -30.70 -0.81 12.66
C ARG A 3 -29.24 -0.39 12.78
N GLY A 4 -28.55 -0.21 11.65
CA GLY A 4 -27.25 0.44 11.63
C GLY A 4 -27.42 1.88 12.13
N GLY A 5 -26.65 2.26 13.14
CA GLY A 5 -26.54 3.64 13.58
C GLY A 5 -25.89 4.46 12.47
N VAL A 6 -26.52 5.57 12.08
CA VAL A 6 -25.88 6.58 11.23
C VAL A 6 -24.88 7.33 12.10
N SER A 7 -23.65 7.48 11.60
CA SER A 7 -22.62 8.32 12.22
C SER A 7 -22.98 9.79 12.03
N ASP A 8 -23.04 10.56 13.12
CA ASP A 8 -23.32 12.02 13.10
C ASP A 8 -22.07 12.87 12.83
N ASP A 9 -20.91 12.24 12.54
CA ASP A 9 -19.66 12.95 12.27
C ASP A 9 -19.64 13.49 10.82
N PRO A 10 -19.60 14.82 10.59
CA PRO A 10 -19.60 15.38 9.24
C PRO A 10 -18.29 15.10 8.52
N THR A 11 -18.38 14.48 7.35
CA THR A 11 -17.23 14.13 6.51
C THR A 11 -16.82 15.21 5.51
N ASP A 12 -17.50 16.36 5.49
CA ASP A 12 -17.29 17.46 4.54
C ASP A 12 -17.45 18.83 5.22
N THR A 13 -16.92 19.85 4.57
CA THR A 13 -17.07 21.26 4.95
C THR A 13 -18.55 21.66 4.95
N THR A 14 -19.10 21.89 6.14
CA THR A 14 -20.49 22.33 6.34
C THR A 14 -20.67 23.82 6.10
N THR A 15 -19.59 24.60 6.22
CA THR A 15 -19.53 26.02 5.91
C THR A 15 -18.23 26.36 5.19
N PRO A 16 -18.27 27.15 4.10
CA PRO A 16 -17.05 27.59 3.43
C PRO A 16 -16.20 28.48 4.35
N PRO A 17 -14.87 28.35 4.35
CA PRO A 17 -14.01 29.21 5.13
C PRO A 17 -14.05 30.66 4.61
N PRO A 18 -13.94 31.67 5.48
CA PRO A 18 -13.83 33.06 5.06
C PRO A 18 -12.50 33.30 4.34
N LEU A 19 -12.47 34.28 3.44
CA LEU A 19 -11.23 34.73 2.80
C LEU A 19 -10.58 35.84 3.62
N THR A 20 -9.30 35.68 3.93
CA THR A 20 -8.52 36.69 4.65
C THR A 20 -7.51 37.33 3.70
N GLY A 21 -7.63 38.64 3.49
CA GLY A 21 -6.63 39.47 2.81
C GLY A 21 -5.76 40.21 3.82
N VAL A 22 -4.45 40.16 3.65
CA VAL A 22 -3.48 40.86 4.53
C VAL A 22 -2.65 41.83 3.69
N LYS A 23 -2.52 43.08 4.14
CA LYS A 23 -1.66 44.10 3.53
C LYS A 23 -0.99 44.95 4.62
N GLY A 24 0.28 44.66 4.92
CA GLY A 24 0.96 45.26 6.06
C GLY A 24 0.26 44.85 7.36
N ASP A 25 -0.14 45.83 8.17
CA ASP A 25 -0.88 45.60 9.42
C ASP A 25 -2.41 45.51 9.20
N GLU A 26 -2.90 45.73 7.98
CA GLU A 26 -4.33 45.64 7.66
C GLU A 26 -4.74 44.20 7.35
N THR A 27 -5.82 43.75 7.99
CA THR A 27 -6.46 42.46 7.72
C THR A 27 -7.92 42.68 7.35
N VAL A 28 -8.33 42.14 6.20
CA VAL A 28 -9.72 42.18 5.72
C VAL A 28 -10.24 40.75 5.65
N ILE A 29 -11.38 40.50 6.30
CA ILE A 29 -12.04 39.19 6.29
C ILE A 29 -13.33 39.29 5.46
N LYS A 30 -13.48 38.42 4.47
CA LYS A 30 -14.66 38.30 3.64
C LYS A 30 -15.37 36.98 3.93
N ASP A 31 -16.59 37.06 4.46
CA ASP A 31 -17.45 35.90 4.63
C ASP A 31 -18.00 35.42 3.27
N LEU A 32 -17.88 34.12 3.01
CA LEU A 32 -18.38 33.46 1.81
C LEU A 32 -19.61 32.57 2.04
N SER A 33 -20.11 32.48 3.28
CA SER A 33 -21.22 31.60 3.66
C SER A 33 -22.51 31.83 2.86
N LEU A 34 -22.81 33.08 2.52
CA LEU A 34 -24.03 33.48 1.77
C LEU A 34 -23.84 33.54 0.25
N HIS A 35 -22.66 33.19 -0.27
CA HIS A 35 -22.40 33.19 -1.71
C HIS A 35 -22.99 31.95 -2.38
N SER A 36 -23.23 32.01 -3.69
CA SER A 36 -23.66 30.84 -4.46
C SER A 36 -22.50 29.88 -4.71
N TRP A 37 -22.65 28.64 -4.25
CA TRP A 37 -21.67 27.56 -4.43
C TRP A 37 -22.12 26.57 -5.50
N LYS A 38 -21.16 26.09 -6.29
CA LYS A 38 -21.37 25.00 -7.25
C LYS A 38 -20.61 23.78 -6.75
N TYR A 39 -21.29 22.65 -6.73
CA TYR A 39 -20.72 21.38 -6.32
C TYR A 39 -20.55 20.47 -7.53
N ARG A 40 -19.43 19.75 -7.58
CA ARG A 40 -19.20 18.67 -8.54
C ARG A 40 -18.69 17.47 -7.76
N THR A 41 -19.44 16.38 -7.83
CA THR A 41 -19.07 15.11 -7.20
C THR A 41 -18.12 14.34 -8.10
N GLY A 42 -17.15 13.65 -7.50
CA GLY A 42 -16.26 12.72 -8.21
C GLY A 42 -15.17 13.38 -9.05
N LEU A 43 -14.43 12.55 -9.77
CA LEU A 43 -13.31 12.93 -10.63
C LEU A 43 -13.67 12.74 -12.09
N GLN A 44 -13.43 13.76 -12.92
CA GLN A 44 -13.78 13.73 -14.35
C GLN A 44 -13.16 12.54 -15.12
N GLY A 45 -12.00 12.04 -14.68
CA GLY A 45 -11.38 10.87 -15.30
C GLY A 45 -12.15 9.57 -15.09
N LEU A 46 -12.88 9.45 -13.98
CA LEU A 46 -13.65 8.23 -13.66
C LEU A 46 -15.03 8.20 -14.32
N ASP A 47 -15.52 9.35 -14.79
CA ASP A 47 -16.79 9.43 -15.51
C ASP A 47 -16.76 8.49 -16.72
N HIS A 48 -17.81 7.67 -16.92
CA HIS A 48 -18.03 6.82 -18.10
C HIS A 48 -16.82 5.96 -18.55
N GLU A 49 -15.97 5.51 -17.63
CA GLU A 49 -14.78 4.70 -17.93
C GLU A 49 -13.83 5.38 -18.95
N LEU A 50 -13.80 6.71 -18.95
CA LEU A 50 -13.05 7.52 -19.92
C LEU A 50 -11.54 7.24 -19.93
N LEU A 51 -11.00 6.56 -18.93
CA LEU A 51 -9.57 6.19 -18.87
C LEU A 51 -9.27 4.82 -19.49
N PHE A 52 -10.30 3.99 -19.64
CA PHE A 52 -10.19 2.62 -20.17
C PHE A 52 -10.71 2.49 -21.59
N SER A 53 -11.71 3.29 -21.97
CA SER A 53 -12.26 3.28 -23.32
C SER A 53 -11.29 3.88 -24.34
N GLU A 54 -10.91 3.12 -25.36
CA GLU A 54 -10.14 3.64 -26.52
C GLU A 54 -10.91 4.72 -27.30
N ARG A 55 -12.23 4.77 -27.14
CA ARG A 55 -13.10 5.79 -27.75
C ARG A 55 -13.16 7.07 -26.93
N SER A 56 -12.51 7.09 -25.76
CA SER A 56 -12.47 8.29 -24.93
C SER A 56 -11.67 9.40 -25.60
N PRO A 57 -12.20 10.64 -25.68
CA PRO A 57 -11.44 11.80 -26.15
C PRO A 57 -10.24 12.14 -25.24
N TYR A 58 -10.13 11.49 -24.08
CA TYR A 58 -8.99 11.60 -23.16
C TYR A 58 -7.97 10.46 -23.35
N ALA A 59 -8.39 9.28 -23.84
CA ALA A 59 -7.49 8.19 -24.18
C ALA A 59 -6.56 8.55 -25.35
N SER A 60 -7.04 9.35 -26.31
CA SER A 60 -6.24 9.81 -27.46
C SER A 60 -5.33 11.02 -27.15
N ARG A 61 -5.43 11.63 -25.96
CA ARG A 61 -4.48 12.67 -25.49
C ARG A 61 -3.29 12.09 -24.75
N GLN A 62 -2.99 10.81 -24.96
CA GLN A 62 -1.67 10.29 -24.65
C GLN A 62 -0.67 11.20 -25.38
N ARG A 63 0.20 11.89 -24.63
CA ARG A 63 1.23 12.77 -25.20
C ARG A 63 2.27 11.89 -25.88
N SER A 64 1.94 11.28 -27.00
CA SER A 64 2.87 10.56 -27.85
C SER A 64 3.90 11.58 -28.35
N GLY A 65 5.04 11.67 -27.66
CA GLY A 65 6.12 12.62 -27.92
C GLY A 65 6.29 13.78 -26.93
N GLY A 66 5.50 13.87 -25.84
CA GLY A 66 5.68 14.88 -24.78
C GLY A 66 6.34 14.30 -23.53
N SER A 67 7.05 15.13 -22.76
CA SER A 67 7.55 14.71 -21.45
C SER A 67 6.40 14.30 -20.53
N MET A 68 6.59 13.18 -19.82
CA MET A 68 5.68 12.70 -18.79
C MET A 68 5.55 13.76 -17.70
N ALA A 69 4.32 14.07 -17.28
CA ALA A 69 4.11 14.96 -16.14
C ALA A 69 4.65 14.25 -14.90
N LEU A 70 5.53 14.92 -14.15
CA LEU A 70 6.09 14.42 -12.90
C LEU A 70 5.71 15.38 -11.79
N ASN A 71 5.47 14.87 -10.58
CA ASN A 71 5.17 15.68 -9.39
C ASN A 71 4.04 16.70 -9.63
N THR A 72 3.07 16.33 -10.46
CA THR A 72 1.93 17.16 -10.81
C THR A 72 0.69 16.61 -10.12
N SER A 73 -0.02 17.46 -9.38
CA SER A 73 -1.26 17.09 -8.71
C SER A 73 -2.38 16.82 -9.72
N MET A 74 -3.38 16.05 -9.29
CA MET A 74 -4.57 15.71 -10.09
C MET A 74 -4.24 15.11 -11.47
N THR A 75 -3.24 14.22 -11.53
CA THR A 75 -2.73 13.62 -12.78
C THR A 75 -3.16 12.17 -12.93
N TRP A 76 -3.48 11.77 -14.16
CA TRP A 76 -3.77 10.38 -14.52
C TRP A 76 -2.62 9.76 -15.30
N TYR A 77 -2.16 8.59 -14.86
CA TYR A 77 -1.18 7.77 -15.57
C TYR A 77 -1.81 6.47 -16.02
N LYS A 78 -1.40 5.97 -17.18
CA LYS A 78 -1.81 4.66 -17.70
C LYS A 78 -0.58 3.91 -18.17
N ILE A 79 -0.44 2.67 -17.70
CA ILE A 79 0.63 1.76 -18.06
C ILE A 79 0.00 0.48 -18.61
N ILE A 80 0.62 -0.07 -19.65
CA ILE A 80 0.28 -1.36 -20.24
C ILE A 80 1.47 -2.29 -20.01
N PHE A 81 1.22 -3.49 -19.50
CA PHE A 81 2.27 -4.44 -19.17
C PHE A 81 1.79 -5.89 -19.31
N LYS A 82 2.73 -6.84 -19.41
CA LYS A 82 2.45 -8.27 -19.45
C LYS A 82 2.45 -8.87 -18.05
N ALA A 83 1.58 -9.85 -17.81
CA ALA A 83 1.54 -10.55 -16.53
C ALA A 83 2.92 -11.19 -16.20
N PRO A 84 3.37 -11.11 -14.94
CA PRO A 84 4.60 -11.77 -14.52
C PRO A 84 4.45 -13.29 -14.61
N LEU A 85 5.56 -13.99 -14.87
CA LEU A 85 5.59 -15.45 -14.96
C LEU A 85 5.49 -16.08 -13.57
N GLY A 86 4.84 -17.24 -13.48
CA GLY A 86 4.73 -18.05 -12.26
C GLY A 86 3.40 -17.89 -11.54
N THR A 87 3.37 -18.30 -10.26
CA THR A 87 2.17 -18.27 -9.40
C THR A 87 2.40 -17.47 -8.12
N GLU A 88 3.49 -16.71 -8.07
CA GLU A 88 3.85 -15.86 -6.93
C GLU A 88 2.88 -14.70 -6.79
N PRO A 89 2.46 -14.32 -5.56
CA PRO A 89 1.68 -13.11 -5.34
C PRO A 89 2.31 -11.89 -6.00
N VAL A 90 1.49 -11.11 -6.70
CA VAL A 90 1.93 -9.93 -7.43
C VAL A 90 1.60 -8.68 -6.62
N VAL A 91 2.56 -7.76 -6.56
CA VAL A 91 2.37 -6.44 -5.97
C VAL A 91 2.81 -5.36 -6.94
N VAL A 92 2.24 -4.17 -6.77
CA VAL A 92 2.75 -2.95 -7.39
C VAL A 92 3.40 -2.08 -6.32
N ASN A 93 4.62 -1.62 -6.61
CA ASN A 93 5.36 -0.68 -5.79
C ASN A 93 4.98 0.75 -6.17
N LEU A 94 4.40 1.49 -5.23
CA LEU A 94 3.95 2.88 -5.39
C LEU A 94 4.74 3.84 -4.48
N SER A 95 5.96 3.49 -4.07
CA SER A 95 6.75 4.23 -3.06
C SER A 95 7.08 5.68 -3.43
N ASP A 96 7.17 6.01 -4.72
CA ASP A 96 7.44 7.37 -5.22
C ASP A 96 6.19 8.07 -5.77
N MET A 97 5.01 7.50 -5.49
CA MET A 97 3.74 8.18 -5.68
C MET A 97 3.40 9.00 -4.42
N GLY A 98 2.38 9.85 -4.50
CA GLY A 98 1.93 10.71 -3.40
C GLY A 98 0.69 10.14 -2.72
N LYS A 99 -0.48 10.45 -3.26
CA LYS A 99 -1.77 9.93 -2.79
C LYS A 99 -2.68 9.72 -3.98
N GLY A 100 -3.50 8.69 -3.95
CA GLY A 100 -4.40 8.48 -5.06
C GLY A 100 -5.12 7.16 -5.07
N GLU A 101 -5.54 6.75 -6.27
CA GLU A 101 -6.26 5.51 -6.50
C GLU A 101 -5.62 4.72 -7.65
N ALA A 102 -5.50 3.41 -7.44
CA ALA A 102 -5.00 2.47 -8.42
C ALA A 102 -6.14 1.61 -8.95
N LEU A 103 -6.33 1.63 -10.27
CA LEU A 103 -7.31 0.83 -10.98
C LEU A 103 -6.59 -0.15 -11.90
N PHE A 104 -6.84 -1.43 -11.65
CA PHE A 104 -6.27 -2.54 -12.40
C PHE A 104 -7.32 -3.15 -13.32
N ASN A 105 -7.08 -3.15 -14.63
CA ASN A 105 -8.02 -3.68 -15.63
C ASN A 105 -9.47 -3.16 -15.46
N GLY A 106 -9.61 -1.90 -15.03
CA GLY A 106 -10.91 -1.25 -14.77
C GLY A 106 -11.42 -1.39 -13.34
N MET A 107 -10.78 -2.20 -12.48
CA MET A 107 -11.20 -2.44 -11.10
C MET A 107 -10.31 -1.71 -10.10
N SER A 108 -10.91 -1.00 -9.14
CA SER A 108 -10.15 -0.39 -8.05
C SER A 108 -9.49 -1.47 -7.19
N ILE A 109 -8.17 -1.37 -7.01
CA ILE A 109 -7.39 -2.29 -6.16
C ILE A 109 -6.92 -1.63 -4.87
N SER A 110 -6.78 -0.30 -4.86
CA SER A 110 -6.38 0.42 -3.66
C SER A 110 -6.54 1.93 -3.76
N SER A 111 -6.83 2.56 -2.62
CA SER A 111 -6.46 3.95 -2.36
C SER A 111 -5.11 3.96 -1.65
N PHE A 112 -4.13 4.69 -2.20
CA PHE A 112 -2.77 4.73 -1.66
C PHE A 112 -2.45 6.09 -1.05
N VAL A 113 -1.66 6.07 0.02
CA VAL A 113 -1.02 7.26 0.62
C VAL A 113 0.43 6.88 0.91
N ALA A 114 1.33 7.38 0.08
CA ALA A 114 2.76 7.10 0.10
C ALA A 114 3.58 8.25 0.72
N ASP A 115 2.96 9.11 1.54
CA ASP A 115 3.65 10.20 2.25
C ASP A 115 4.65 9.67 3.30
N LYS A 116 5.81 10.33 3.39
CA LYS A 116 6.96 9.98 4.25
C LYS A 116 6.87 10.62 5.65
N ASN A 117 5.82 11.38 5.94
CA ASN A 117 5.59 12.02 7.24
C ASN A 117 5.14 11.01 8.31
N GLY A 118 6.03 10.08 8.69
CA GLY A 118 5.75 9.07 9.72
C GLY A 118 5.98 9.54 11.16
N CYS A 119 5.45 8.79 12.13
CA CYS A 119 5.61 9.04 13.55
C CYS A 119 6.99 8.60 14.09
N THR A 120 7.50 9.28 15.12
CA THR A 120 8.67 8.85 15.90
C THR A 120 8.25 8.06 17.14
N VAL A 121 8.85 6.88 17.38
CA VAL A 121 8.66 6.11 18.62
C VAL A 121 10.00 5.59 19.15
N GLY A 122 10.10 5.51 20.48
CA GLY A 122 11.29 5.09 21.22
C GLY A 122 11.64 3.59 21.14
N PRO A 123 12.66 3.15 21.89
CA PRO A 123 13.27 1.82 21.74
C PRO A 123 12.34 0.65 22.09
N TYR A 124 12.35 -0.39 21.25
CA TYR A 124 11.59 -1.63 21.44
C TYR A 124 12.12 -2.46 22.61
N THR A 125 11.21 -3.01 23.43
CA THR A 125 11.54 -4.07 24.40
C THR A 125 10.49 -5.19 24.38
N HIS A 126 10.93 -6.44 24.41
CA HIS A 126 10.04 -7.62 24.45
C HIS A 126 9.42 -7.87 25.84
N ARG A 127 9.88 -7.14 26.88
CA ARG A 127 9.42 -7.33 28.27
C ARG A 127 8.16 -6.52 28.56
N GLY A 128 7.30 -7.03 29.44
CA GLY A 128 6.06 -6.37 29.88
C GLY A 128 4.83 -6.67 29.02
N GLN A 129 3.67 -6.14 29.42
CA GLN A 129 2.39 -6.37 28.76
C GLN A 129 2.40 -5.87 27.31
N TYR A 130 1.64 -6.55 26.43
CA TYR A 130 1.46 -6.15 25.04
C TYR A 130 0.52 -4.95 24.93
N ALA A 131 0.85 -4.02 24.03
CA ALA A 131 -0.01 -2.93 23.59
C ALA A 131 0.18 -2.77 22.06
N GLY A 132 -0.85 -2.35 21.33
CA GLY A 132 -0.78 -2.22 19.87
C GLY A 132 0.35 -1.30 19.37
N SER A 133 0.75 -0.31 20.18
CA SER A 133 1.86 0.60 19.89
C SER A 133 3.26 0.02 20.16
N LYS A 134 3.36 -1.13 20.83
CA LYS A 134 4.62 -1.68 21.33
C LYS A 134 5.50 -2.27 20.23
N CYS A 135 4.88 -2.80 19.19
CA CYS A 135 5.55 -3.55 18.12
C CYS A 135 5.33 -2.95 16.74
N LEU A 136 5.10 -1.64 16.63
CA LEU A 136 4.98 -1.02 15.30
C LEU A 136 6.37 -0.98 14.64
N THR A 137 6.37 -1.18 13.34
CA THR A 137 7.54 -1.14 12.46
C THR A 137 7.32 -0.08 11.37
N ASN A 138 8.34 0.20 10.55
CA ASN A 138 8.25 1.12 9.41
C ASN A 138 7.92 2.59 9.79
N TYR A 139 8.48 3.06 10.91
CA TYR A 139 8.39 4.48 11.29
C TYR A 139 9.10 5.39 10.29
N GLY A 140 8.54 6.57 10.04
CA GLY A 140 9.06 7.52 9.06
C GLY A 140 8.99 7.03 7.60
N GLN A 141 8.38 5.88 7.36
CA GLN A 141 8.12 5.33 6.05
C GLN A 141 6.63 5.49 5.72
N PRO A 142 6.25 5.45 4.44
CA PRO A 142 4.85 5.43 4.08
C PRO A 142 4.14 4.21 4.65
N THR A 143 2.90 4.40 5.09
CA THR A 143 2.09 3.36 5.74
C THR A 143 2.00 2.08 4.92
N GLN A 144 1.92 2.23 3.59
CA GLN A 144 1.97 1.15 2.63
C GLN A 144 2.62 1.61 1.33
N ILE A 145 3.60 0.85 0.86
CA ILE A 145 4.29 1.09 -0.42
C ILE A 145 4.04 -0.02 -1.45
N LEU A 146 3.80 -1.25 -1.00
CA LEU A 146 3.48 -2.41 -1.84
C LEU A 146 1.98 -2.68 -1.77
N TYR A 147 1.33 -2.68 -2.93
CA TYR A 147 -0.11 -2.86 -3.06
C TYR A 147 -0.39 -4.16 -3.79
N HIS A 148 -1.22 -5.02 -3.19
CA HIS A 148 -1.52 -6.34 -3.73
C HIS A 148 -2.35 -6.26 -5.01
N VAL A 149 -1.97 -7.03 -6.01
CA VAL A 149 -2.72 -7.22 -7.25
C VAL A 149 -3.26 -8.65 -7.27
N PRO A 150 -4.59 -8.85 -7.11
CA PRO A 150 -5.18 -10.18 -7.13
C PRO A 150 -4.88 -10.92 -8.44
N TRP A 151 -4.43 -12.17 -8.33
CA TRP A 151 -4.17 -13.02 -9.49
C TRP A 151 -5.37 -13.16 -10.42
N SER A 152 -6.58 -13.19 -9.86
CA SER A 152 -7.83 -13.27 -10.63
C SER A 152 -8.09 -12.04 -11.51
N PHE A 153 -7.37 -10.94 -11.31
CA PHE A 153 -7.52 -9.72 -12.11
C PHE A 153 -6.54 -9.68 -13.28
N LEU A 154 -5.47 -10.49 -13.23
CA LEU A 154 -4.49 -10.61 -14.29
C LEU A 154 -5.09 -11.36 -15.48
N ARG A 155 -4.73 -10.90 -16.67
CA ARG A 155 -5.04 -11.54 -17.95
C ARG A 155 -3.74 -12.01 -18.59
N ASP A 156 -3.83 -13.06 -19.40
CA ASP A 156 -2.67 -13.63 -20.12
C ASP A 156 -2.14 -12.69 -21.23
N ASP A 157 -2.91 -11.67 -21.60
CA ASP A 157 -2.59 -10.67 -22.61
C ASP A 157 -2.08 -9.36 -21.99
N ASP A 158 -2.51 -8.21 -22.53
CA ASP A 158 -2.13 -6.90 -22.02
C ASP A 158 -2.96 -6.53 -20.80
N ASN A 159 -2.27 -6.25 -19.69
CA ASN A 159 -2.86 -5.72 -18.48
C ASN A 159 -2.68 -4.21 -18.43
N THR A 160 -3.66 -3.53 -17.83
CA THR A 160 -3.67 -2.07 -17.70
C THR A 160 -3.69 -1.67 -16.23
N LEU A 161 -2.76 -0.79 -15.85
CA LEU A 161 -2.80 -0.08 -14.59
C LEU A 161 -3.08 1.40 -14.88
N VAL A 162 -4.15 1.92 -14.31
CA VAL A 162 -4.45 3.35 -14.30
C VAL A 162 -4.26 3.88 -12.89
N LEU A 163 -3.46 4.93 -12.75
CA LEU A 163 -3.18 5.59 -11.48
C LEU A 163 -3.74 7.01 -11.53
N PHE A 164 -4.57 7.35 -10.54
CA PHE A 164 -4.85 8.73 -10.18
C PHE A 164 -3.82 9.19 -9.16
N GLU A 165 -3.18 10.34 -9.38
CA GLU A 165 -2.25 10.97 -8.44
C GLU A 165 -2.78 12.34 -8.03
N GLU A 166 -3.15 12.47 -6.76
CA GLU A 166 -3.77 13.65 -6.14
C GLU A 166 -2.73 14.72 -5.77
N LEU A 167 -1.59 14.32 -5.19
CA LEU A 167 -0.61 15.24 -4.59
C LEU A 167 0.59 15.50 -5.50
N GLY A 168 0.96 14.50 -6.31
CA GLY A 168 2.11 14.53 -7.20
C GLY A 168 3.12 13.44 -6.83
N GLY A 169 3.59 12.72 -7.84
CA GLY A 169 4.59 11.66 -7.69
C GLY A 169 5.33 11.39 -9.00
N ASN A 170 6.24 10.41 -8.95
CA ASN A 170 7.02 9.99 -10.11
C ASN A 170 6.67 8.55 -10.52
N PRO A 171 5.85 8.37 -11.58
CA PRO A 171 5.46 7.05 -12.06
C PRO A 171 6.60 6.23 -12.68
N SER A 172 7.78 6.80 -12.92
CA SER A 172 8.93 6.09 -13.50
C SER A 172 9.49 5.01 -12.57
N TYR A 173 9.18 5.09 -11.27
CA TYR A 173 9.58 4.12 -10.26
C TYR A 173 8.46 3.13 -9.90
N VAL A 174 7.29 3.25 -10.54
CA VAL A 174 6.22 2.27 -10.38
C VAL A 174 6.64 0.98 -11.06
N ASN A 175 6.69 -0.10 -10.29
CA ASN A 175 7.10 -1.40 -10.78
C ASN A 175 6.22 -2.52 -10.23
N PHE A 176 6.08 -3.59 -11.01
CA PHE A 176 5.45 -4.82 -10.57
C PHE A 176 6.50 -5.78 -10.05
N GLU A 177 6.23 -6.38 -8.90
CA GLU A 177 7.12 -7.31 -8.23
C GLU A 177 6.33 -8.55 -7.81
N THR A 178 7.02 -9.69 -7.75
CA THR A 178 6.48 -10.92 -7.16
C THR A 178 7.04 -11.10 -5.76
N ILE A 179 6.19 -11.38 -4.78
CA ILE A 179 6.62 -11.63 -3.40
C ILE A 179 6.67 -13.13 -3.15
N SER A 180 7.85 -13.62 -2.74
CA SER A 180 8.03 -14.97 -2.22
C SER A 180 8.32 -14.94 -0.72
N ILE A 181 7.74 -15.87 0.05
CA ILE A 181 8.05 -16.04 1.47
C ILE A 181 9.50 -16.55 1.58
N GLY A 182 10.38 -15.71 2.13
CA GLY A 182 11.80 -16.06 2.25
C GLY A 182 12.13 -16.93 3.47
N LYS A 183 11.61 -16.60 4.65
CA LYS A 183 11.86 -17.31 5.92
C LYS A 183 10.66 -17.20 6.85
N ALA A 184 10.35 -18.30 7.53
CA ALA A 184 9.40 -18.33 8.65
C ALA A 184 10.13 -18.76 9.92
N TYR A 185 9.66 -18.28 11.07
CA TYR A 185 10.21 -18.62 12.38
C TYR A 185 9.10 -19.23 13.24
N GLY A 186 9.42 -20.30 13.97
CA GLY A 186 8.52 -20.94 14.92
C GLY A 186 9.30 -21.45 16.13
N ASN A 187 8.64 -21.57 17.27
CA ASN A 187 9.19 -22.15 18.49
C ASN A 187 8.29 -23.28 18.98
N ALA A 188 8.90 -24.36 19.47
CA ALA A 188 8.23 -25.41 20.23
C ALA A 188 8.85 -25.50 21.61
N TYR A 189 7.99 -25.72 22.60
CA TYR A 189 8.43 -26.06 23.96
C TYR A 189 8.62 -27.58 24.07
N GLU A 190 9.46 -28.01 25.00
CA GLU A 190 9.69 -29.42 25.29
C GLU A 190 8.36 -30.18 25.43
N GLY A 191 8.29 -31.37 24.81
CA GLY A 191 7.09 -32.20 24.77
C GLY A 191 6.03 -31.80 23.74
N ASN A 192 6.21 -30.70 22.99
CA ASN A 192 5.28 -30.26 21.94
C ASN A 192 5.84 -30.47 20.54
N THR A 193 4.94 -30.67 19.57
CA THR A 193 5.27 -30.83 18.14
C THR A 193 5.01 -29.52 17.39
N LEU A 194 5.98 -29.07 16.60
CA LEU A 194 5.82 -27.99 15.62
C LEU A 194 5.67 -28.59 14.23
N GLU A 195 4.54 -28.34 13.59
CA GLU A 195 4.28 -28.71 12.20
C GLU A 195 4.56 -27.52 11.29
N LEU A 196 5.37 -27.73 10.25
CA LEU A 196 5.70 -26.72 9.25
C LEU A 196 5.11 -27.14 7.91
N SER A 197 4.32 -26.26 7.31
CA SER A 197 3.80 -26.43 5.95
C SER A 197 3.99 -25.13 5.16
N CYS A 198 4.26 -25.26 3.87
CA CYS A 198 4.30 -24.16 2.91
C CYS A 198 3.45 -24.58 1.73
N GLU A 199 2.26 -24.00 1.59
CA GLU A 199 1.19 -24.41 0.66
C GLU A 199 1.71 -24.86 -0.72
N GLN A 200 1.87 -26.17 -0.90
CA GLN A 200 2.35 -26.84 -2.12
C GLN A 200 3.76 -26.43 -2.59
N ARG A 201 4.54 -25.75 -1.74
CA ARG A 201 5.89 -25.27 -2.04
C ARG A 201 6.94 -26.03 -1.23
N PRO A 202 8.12 -26.30 -1.80
CA PRO A 202 9.19 -26.98 -1.08
C PRO A 202 9.77 -26.07 0.02
N ILE A 203 10.00 -26.65 1.20
CA ILE A 203 10.82 -26.03 2.25
C ILE A 203 12.28 -26.30 1.89
N PHE A 204 13.03 -25.25 1.53
CA PHE A 204 14.42 -25.40 1.07
C PHE A 204 15.41 -25.67 2.21
N ALA A 205 15.14 -25.17 3.42
CA ALA A 205 16.00 -25.35 4.57
C ALA A 205 15.21 -25.21 5.88
N ILE A 206 15.60 -25.99 6.89
CA ILE A 206 15.15 -25.84 8.27
C ILE A 206 16.39 -25.63 9.13
N ASN A 207 16.49 -24.46 9.77
CA ASN A 207 17.56 -24.16 10.72
C ASN A 207 17.00 -24.25 12.14
N PHE A 208 17.59 -25.11 12.96
CA PHE A 208 17.20 -25.31 14.35
C PHE A 208 18.19 -24.63 15.30
N THR A 209 17.69 -24.02 16.38
CA THR A 209 18.52 -23.64 17.53
C THR A 209 17.81 -24.04 18.82
N SER A 210 18.55 -24.59 19.77
CA SER A 210 18.02 -25.02 21.07
C SER A 210 17.68 -23.85 21.98
N PHE A 211 18.35 -22.70 21.82
CA PHE A 211 18.06 -21.45 22.53
C PHE A 211 18.59 -20.25 21.73
N GLY A 212 17.71 -19.33 21.30
CA GLY A 212 18.12 -18.13 20.58
C GLY A 212 17.00 -17.11 20.43
N THR A 213 17.35 -15.84 20.23
CA THR A 213 16.43 -14.78 19.81
C THR A 213 16.29 -14.77 18.29
N CYS A 214 15.11 -14.44 17.77
CA CYS A 214 14.87 -14.33 16.32
C CYS A 214 15.95 -13.45 15.66
N GLY A 215 16.69 -14.01 14.70
CA GLY A 215 17.71 -13.29 13.93
C GLY A 215 19.17 -13.46 14.41
N ALA A 216 19.41 -14.08 15.57
CA ALA A 216 20.75 -14.40 16.04
C ALA A 216 20.81 -15.86 16.52
N PHE A 217 21.28 -16.74 15.63
CA PHE A 217 21.45 -18.16 15.94
C PHE A 217 22.78 -18.36 16.67
N VAL A 218 22.75 -18.38 18.00
CA VAL A 218 23.87 -18.85 18.81
C VAL A 218 23.53 -20.25 19.27
N GLU A 219 24.45 -21.18 19.06
CA GLU A 219 24.27 -22.56 19.48
C GLU A 219 24.46 -22.64 21.01
N GLY A 220 23.42 -23.07 21.72
CA GLY A 220 23.45 -23.25 23.17
C GLY A 220 24.17 -24.53 23.59
N SER A 221 24.55 -24.62 24.87
CA SER A 221 25.22 -25.80 25.45
C SER A 221 24.30 -27.00 25.66
N CYS A 222 22.98 -26.81 25.60
CA CYS A 222 22.00 -27.89 25.71
C CYS A 222 21.51 -28.25 24.30
N LYS A 223 21.76 -29.49 23.87
CA LYS A 223 21.31 -30.04 22.57
C LYS A 223 20.59 -31.36 22.84
N GLY A 224 19.57 -31.67 22.05
CA GLY A 224 18.97 -33.01 22.08
C GLY A 224 19.94 -34.03 21.48
N ASP A 225 19.81 -35.29 21.90
CA ASP A 225 20.72 -36.39 21.48
C ASP A 225 20.67 -36.69 19.97
N LYS A 226 19.70 -36.14 19.25
CA LYS A 226 19.52 -36.30 17.79
C LYS A 226 19.55 -34.94 17.11
N ASP A 227 20.40 -34.80 16.10
CA ASP A 227 20.42 -33.64 15.22
C ASP A 227 19.13 -33.61 14.38
N ALA A 228 18.43 -32.46 14.42
CA ALA A 228 17.21 -32.24 13.66
C ALA A 228 17.44 -32.29 12.14
N LEU A 229 18.68 -32.07 11.67
CA LEU A 229 19.05 -32.22 10.27
C LEU A 229 18.85 -33.64 9.73
N ASN A 230 18.92 -34.67 10.59
CA ASN A 230 18.70 -36.06 10.19
C ASN A 230 17.21 -36.42 10.01
N ILE A 231 16.28 -35.48 10.22
CA ILE A 231 14.83 -35.68 10.05
C ILE A 231 14.40 -35.32 8.62
N LEU A 232 15.26 -34.66 7.84
CA LEU A 232 14.99 -34.22 6.47
C LEU A 232 15.28 -35.28 5.37
N SER A 233 15.60 -36.53 5.74
CA SER A 233 15.85 -37.64 4.81
C SER A 233 14.62 -38.52 4.59
#